data_AF-A0A356J2G0-F1
#
_entry.id   AF-A0A356J2G0-F1
#
_cell.length_a   1.000
_cell.length_b   1.000
_cell.length_c   1.000
_cell.angle_alpha   90.00
_cell.angle_beta   90.00
_cell.angle_gamma   90.00
#
_symmetry.space_group_name_H-M   'P 1'
#
loop_
_entity.id
_entity.type
_entity.pdbx_description
1 polymer ?
#
loop_
_entity_poly.entity_id
_entity_poly.type
_entity_poly.pdbx_seq_one_letter_code
_entity_poly.pdbx_strand_id
1 'polypeptide(L)'
;FEAATYFARVEGTLPAPESSHAIRAAIDEALRCKETGRAETIVFGLTGTGYFDMYAYAAYNDGTMTDYVPTDADLEKGFAGLPRI
;
A
#
# COMPACT_ATOMS: atom_id res chain seq x y z
N PHE A 1 -4.79 -1.53 1.16
CA PHE A 1 -5.01 -1.55 2.63
C PHE A 1 -5.24 -2.94 3.20
N GLU A 2 -6.05 -3.82 2.59
CA GLU A 2 -6.30 -5.19 3.09
C GLU A 2 -5.03 -5.92 3.59
N ALA A 3 -4.01 -6.04 2.74
CA ALA A 3 -2.76 -6.74 3.07
C ALA A 3 -2.02 -6.12 4.27
N ALA A 4 -1.99 -4.79 4.35
CA ALA A 4 -1.40 -4.09 5.46
C ALA A 4 -2.20 -4.23 6.76
N THR A 5 -3.53 -4.19 6.70
CA THR A 5 -4.39 -4.42 7.86
C THR A 5 -4.24 -5.85 8.37
N TYR A 6 -4.13 -6.84 7.47
CA TYR A 6 -3.83 -8.22 7.84
C TYR A 6 -2.46 -8.34 8.51
N PHE A 7 -1.41 -7.82 7.88
CA PHE A 7 -0.05 -7.81 8.42
C PHE A 7 0.03 -7.15 9.80
N ALA A 8 -0.58 -5.97 9.98
CA ALA A 8 -0.58 -5.26 11.24
C ALA A 8 -1.29 -6.04 12.37
N ARG A 9 -2.35 -6.79 12.05
CA ARG A 9 -3.06 -7.64 13.03
C ARG A 9 -2.24 -8.86 13.44
N VAL A 10 -1.42 -9.40 12.54
CA VAL A 10 -0.61 -10.59 12.80
C VAL A 10 0.73 -10.23 13.44
N GLU A 11 1.42 -9.22 12.92
CA GLU A 11 2.81 -8.86 13.27
C GLU A 11 2.90 -7.65 14.22
N GLY A 12 1.78 -6.98 14.53
CA GLY A 12 1.75 -5.83 15.44
C GLY A 12 2.41 -4.56 14.92
N THR A 13 2.85 -4.54 13.66
CA THR A 13 3.50 -3.38 13.02
C THR A 13 2.56 -2.75 12.00
N LEU A 14 2.30 -1.45 12.13
CA LEU A 14 1.47 -0.69 11.19
C LEU A 14 2.33 -0.13 10.03
N PRO A 15 2.24 -0.68 8.81
CA PRO A 15 3.08 -0.24 7.68
C PRO A 15 2.52 1.02 7.01
N ALA A 16 3.36 1.77 6.32
CA ALA A 16 2.89 2.83 5.42
C ALA A 16 2.03 2.23 4.27
N PRO A 17 1.04 2.97 3.74
CA PRO A 17 0.21 2.52 2.62
C PRO A 17 1.03 2.06 1.41
N GLU A 18 2.14 2.73 1.09
CA GLU A 18 3.05 2.38 0.01
C GLU A 18 3.68 1.00 0.23
N SER A 19 4.14 0.73 1.46
CA SER A 19 4.70 -0.57 1.86
C SER A 19 3.68 -1.73 1.74
N SER A 20 2.38 -1.43 1.78
CA SER A 20 1.32 -2.44 1.62
C SER A 20 1.43 -3.23 0.31
N HIS A 21 1.97 -2.62 -0.75
CA HIS A 21 2.16 -3.27 -2.05
C HIS A 21 3.22 -4.37 -1.97
N ALA A 22 4.34 -4.09 -1.29
CA ALA A 22 5.40 -5.07 -1.06
C ALA A 22 4.91 -6.20 -0.14
N ILE A 23 4.14 -5.86 0.91
CA ILE A 23 3.50 -6.83 1.81
C ILE A 23 2.55 -7.75 1.03
N ARG A 24 1.70 -7.20 0.15
CA ARG A 24 0.79 -8.00 -0.67
C ARG A 24 1.57 -8.99 -1.55
N ALA A 25 2.59 -8.52 -2.25
CA ALA A 25 3.42 -9.39 -3.08
C ALA A 25 4.10 -10.50 -2.26
N ALA A 26 4.58 -10.19 -1.04
CA ALA A 26 5.17 -11.17 -0.15
C ALA A 26 4.16 -12.22 0.35
N ILE A 27 2.92 -11.82 0.66
CA ILE A 27 1.84 -12.73 1.02
C ILE A 27 1.50 -13.66 -0.16
N ASP A 28 1.36 -13.10 -1.36
CA ASP A 28 1.03 -13.88 -2.56
C ASP A 28 2.14 -14.91 -2.85
N GLU A 29 3.40 -14.54 -2.68
CA GLU A 29 4.55 -15.44 -2.85
C GLU A 29 4.60 -16.53 -1.76
N ALA A 30 4.26 -16.20 -0.52
CA ALA A 30 4.16 -17.17 0.57
C ALA A 30 3.03 -18.19 0.32
N LEU A 31 1.89 -17.75 -0.23
CA LEU A 31 0.80 -18.64 -0.65
C LEU A 31 1.23 -19.56 -1.79
N ARG A 32 1.94 -19.03 -2.80
CA ARG A 32 2.53 -19.83 -3.89
C ARG A 32 3.50 -20.89 -3.35
N CYS A 33 4.35 -20.54 -2.39
CA CYS A 33 5.27 -21.47 -1.73
C CYS A 33 4.51 -22.60 -1.01
N LYS A 34 3.43 -22.25 -0.30
CA LYS A 34 2.54 -23.22 0.36
C LYS A 34 1.89 -24.19 -0.63
N GLU A 35 1.36 -23.68 -1.75
CA GLU A 35 0.72 -24.49 -2.79
C GLU A 35 1.70 -25.43 -3.49
N THR A 36 2.93 -24.96 -3.72
CA THR A 36 3.97 -25.72 -4.43
C THR A 36 4.83 -26.59 -3.50
N GLY A 37 4.65 -26.50 -2.19
CA GLY A 37 5.45 -27.22 -1.20
C GLY A 37 6.93 -26.78 -1.15
N ARG A 38 7.26 -25.60 -1.69
CA ARG A 38 8.63 -25.08 -1.72
C ARG A 38 8.87 -24.20 -0.50
N ALA A 39 9.96 -24.47 0.23
CA ALA A 39 10.45 -23.60 1.27
C ALA A 39 11.38 -22.54 0.66
N GLU A 40 10.98 -21.27 0.73
CA GLU A 40 11.77 -20.14 0.23
C GLU A 40 11.87 -19.04 1.30
N THR A 41 12.91 -18.21 1.21
CA THR A 41 13.06 -17.02 2.05
C THR A 41 12.59 -15.80 1.27
N ILE A 42 11.59 -15.10 1.79
CA ILE A 42 11.02 -13.90 1.18
C ILE A 42 11.48 -12.69 1.98
N VAL A 43 12.10 -11.73 1.31
CA VAL A 43 12.46 -10.43 1.88
C VAL A 43 11.69 -9.35 1.11
N PHE A 44 11.04 -8.45 1.85
CA PHE A 44 10.28 -7.34 1.26
C PHE A 44 10.60 -6.03 1.98
N GLY A 45 10.40 -4.91 1.28
CA GLY A 45 10.65 -3.59 1.83
C GLY A 45 9.47 -3.06 2.63
N LEU A 46 9.61 -3.01 3.96
CA LEU A 46 8.77 -2.17 4.82
C LEU A 46 9.43 -0.79 4.88
N THR A 47 9.08 0.07 3.93
CA THR A 47 9.76 1.34 3.65
C THR A 47 9.33 2.48 4.58
N GLY A 48 8.20 2.36 5.27
CA GLY A 48 7.69 3.41 6.13
C GLY A 48 6.69 2.94 7.18
N THR A 49 6.44 3.80 8.16
CA THR A 49 5.43 3.62 9.21
C THR A 49 4.08 4.19 8.78
N GLY A 50 2.99 3.50 9.10
CA GLY A 50 1.63 3.99 8.85
C GLY A 50 1.13 5.00 9.88
N TYR A 51 1.97 5.42 10.85
CA TYR A 51 1.59 6.33 11.92
C TYR A 51 1.02 7.66 11.42
N PHE A 52 1.52 8.17 10.29
CA PHE A 52 1.03 9.42 9.69
C PHE A 52 -0.15 9.20 8.72
N ASP A 53 -0.49 7.96 8.42
CA ASP A 53 -1.52 7.56 7.45
C ASP A 53 -2.81 7.07 8.14
N MET A 54 -2.97 7.36 9.44
CA MET A 54 -4.10 6.88 10.24
C MET A 54 -5.46 7.27 9.67
N TYR A 55 -5.56 8.43 9.01
CA TYR A 55 -6.80 8.84 8.32
C TYR A 55 -7.14 7.93 7.14
N ALA A 56 -6.13 7.51 6.37
CA ALA A 56 -6.35 6.59 5.25
C ALA A 56 -6.75 5.19 5.76
N TYR A 57 -6.10 4.70 6.83
CA TYR A 57 -6.52 3.47 7.50
C TYR A 57 -7.95 3.55 8.04
N ALA A 58 -8.33 4.66 8.68
CA ALA A 58 -9.69 4.89 9.17
C ALA A 58 -10.70 4.87 8.01
N ALA A 59 -10.44 5.64 6.95
CA ALA A 59 -11.33 5.69 5.79
C ALA A 59 -11.52 4.31 5.13
N TYR A 60 -10.46 3.51 5.06
CA TYR A 60 -10.56 2.13 4.57
C TYR A 60 -11.41 1.24 5.50
N ASN A 61 -11.16 1.30 6.81
CA ASN A 61 -11.88 0.47 7.79
C ASN A 61 -13.37 0.87 7.91
N ASP A 62 -13.67 2.16 7.77
CA ASP A 62 -15.04 2.70 7.83
C ASP A 62 -15.76 2.57 6.48
N GLY A 63 -15.09 2.08 5.43
CA GLY A 63 -15.65 1.91 4.09
C GLY A 63 -15.96 3.23 3.38
N THR A 64 -15.33 4.34 3.79
CA THR A 64 -15.53 5.68 3.22
C THR A 64 -14.44 6.09 2.23
N MET A 65 -13.40 5.27 2.08
CA MET A 65 -12.35 5.48 1.08
C MET A 65 -12.92 5.45 -0.34
N THR A 66 -12.58 6.45 -1.14
CA THR A 66 -13.02 6.59 -2.53
C THR A 66 -11.84 6.89 -3.43
N ASP A 67 -11.90 6.41 -4.67
CA ASP A 67 -10.92 6.76 -5.69
C ASP A 67 -11.24 8.14 -6.26
N TYR A 68 -10.21 8.96 -6.40
CA TYR A 68 -10.30 10.23 -7.10
C TYR A 68 -9.52 10.13 -8.41
N VAL A 69 -10.22 10.27 -9.53
CA VAL A 69 -9.60 10.44 -10.84
C VAL A 69 -9.48 11.94 -11.09
N PRO A 70 -8.26 12.50 -11.17
CA PRO A 70 -8.06 13.93 -11.44
C PRO A 70 -8.69 14.34 -12.76
N THR A 71 -9.32 15.52 -12.78
CA THR A 71 -9.82 16.12 -14.02
C THR A 71 -8.68 16.80 -14.80
N ASP A 72 -8.87 17.06 -16.09
CA ASP A 72 -7.91 17.83 -16.89
C ASP A 72 -7.58 19.18 -16.24
N ALA A 73 -8.58 19.83 -15.62
CA ALA A 73 -8.40 21.10 -14.91
C ALA A 73 -7.55 20.97 -13.64
N ASP A 74 -7.55 19.81 -12.97
CA ASP A 74 -6.66 19.56 -11.83
C ASP A 74 -5.23 19.34 -12.28
N LEU A 75 -5.05 18.59 -13.37
CA LEU A 75 -3.74 18.29 -13.95
C LEU A 75 -3.06 19.54 -14.51
N GLU A 76 -3.83 20.43 -15.14
CA GLU A 76 -3.31 21.66 -15.75
C GLU A 76 -2.55 22.55 -14.74
N LYS A 77 -2.98 22.56 -13.47
CA LYS A 77 -2.27 23.30 -12.40
C LYS A 77 -0.83 22.79 -12.21
N GLY A 78 -0.65 21.47 -12.29
CA GLY A 78 0.67 20.85 -12.23
C GLY A 78 1.49 21.14 -13.49
N PHE A 79 0.86 21.03 -14.67
CA PHE A 79 1.51 21.29 -15.95
C PHE A 79 2.00 22.74 -16.10
N ALA A 80 1.22 23.71 -15.63
CA ALA A 80 1.59 25.12 -15.64
C ALA A 80 2.87 25.42 -14.84
N GLY A 81 3.22 24.57 -13.87
CA GLY A 81 4.43 24.68 -13.07
C GLY A 81 5.66 23.97 -13.64
N LEU A 82 5.52 23.21 -14.73
CA LEU A 82 6.64 22.50 -15.34
C LEU A 82 7.58 23.49 -16.06
N PRO A 83 8.91 23.30 -15.95
CA PRO A 83 9.86 24.11 -16.70
C PRO A 83 9.67 23.90 -18.21
N ARG A 84 9.69 24.98 -18.98
CA ARG A 84 9.73 24.90 -20.44
C ARG A 84 11.16 24.59 -20.87
N ILE A 85 11.35 23.39 -21.43
CA ILE A 85 12.60 22.94 -22.05
C ILE A 85 12.48 23.12 -23.57
#